data_AF-A0A060BV76-F1
#
_entry.id   AF-A0A060BV76-F1
#
_cell.length_a   1.000
_cell.length_b   1.000
_cell.length_c   1.000
_cell.angle_alpha   90.00
_cell.angle_beta   90.00
_cell.angle_gamma   90.00
#
_symmetry.space_group_name_H-M   'P 1'
#
loop_
_entity.id
_entity.type
_entity.pdbx_description
1 polymer ?
#
loop_
_entity_poly.entity_id
_entity_poly.type
_entity_poly.pdbx_seq_one_letter_code
_entity_poly.pdbx_strand_id
1 'polypeptide(L)'
;DDKRMYTDTPVVEEYIRELAARSYGQDPASVTVGEMSSTSIERCIAYTRPENKGLSMVFNFHHLKVDYVDGEKWSRKPFDFAELKNLFAQWGTGMEEGGGWNASTSGITMISPRYR
;
A
#
# COMPACT_ATOMS: atom_id res chain seq x y z
N ASP A 1 -3.63 13.34 -14.74
CA ASP A 1 -3.23 12.12 -14.01
C ASP A 1 -4.41 11.18 -14.00
N ASP A 2 -4.47 10.33 -15.02
CA ASP A 2 -5.62 9.46 -15.31
C ASP A 2 -5.86 8.45 -14.19
N LYS A 3 -4.84 8.18 -13.36
CA LYS A 3 -4.92 7.28 -12.21
C LYS A 3 -6.00 7.69 -11.21
N ARG A 4 -6.23 8.99 -11.04
CA ARG A 4 -7.26 9.51 -10.13
C ARG A 4 -8.68 9.12 -10.54
N MET A 5 -8.91 8.79 -11.81
CA MET A 5 -10.22 8.41 -12.32
C MET A 5 -10.63 6.99 -11.89
N TYR A 6 -9.68 6.13 -11.52
CA TYR A 6 -9.95 4.72 -11.22
C TYR A 6 -9.29 4.20 -9.94
N THR A 7 -8.33 4.93 -9.35
CA THR A 7 -7.64 4.54 -8.11
C THR A 7 -8.38 5.08 -6.90
N ASP A 8 -8.62 4.23 -5.89
CA ASP A 8 -9.22 4.60 -4.59
C ASP A 8 -10.52 5.41 -4.70
N THR A 9 -11.34 5.10 -5.72
CA THR A 9 -12.67 5.68 -5.84
C THR A 9 -13.56 5.14 -4.71
N PRO A 10 -14.58 5.91 -4.26
CA PRO A 10 -15.40 5.52 -3.11
C PRO A 10 -16.03 4.13 -3.20
N VAL A 11 -16.32 3.65 -4.42
CA VAL A 11 -16.95 2.35 -4.66
C VAL A 11 -16.04 1.15 -4.33
N VAL A 12 -14.71 1.35 -4.30
CA VAL A 12 -13.76 0.25 -4.05
C VAL A 12 -13.95 -0.34 -2.64
N GLU A 13 -14.22 0.50 -1.64
CA GLU A 13 -14.48 0.03 -0.28
C GLU A 13 -15.74 -0.85 -0.21
N GLU A 14 -16.79 -0.49 -0.95
CA GLU A 14 -18.02 -1.26 -1.04
C GLU A 14 -17.77 -2.63 -1.68
N TYR A 15 -17.04 -2.67 -2.80
CA TYR A 15 -16.70 -3.93 -3.47
C TYR A 15 -15.79 -4.83 -2.65
N ILE A 16 -14.83 -4.27 -1.90
CA ILE A 16 -13.99 -5.07 -0.99
C ILE A 16 -14.86 -5.71 0.11
N ARG A 17 -15.78 -4.95 0.71
CA ARG A 17 -16.69 -5.48 1.74
C ARG A 17 -17.65 -6.53 1.17
N GLU A 18 -18.18 -6.31 -0.02
CA GLU A 18 -19.03 -7.29 -0.69
C GLU A 18 -18.25 -8.58 -0.99
N LEU A 19 -17.04 -8.45 -1.53
CA LEU A 19 -16.17 -9.59 -1.80
C LEU A 19 -15.86 -10.36 -0.52
N ALA A 20 -15.47 -9.68 0.56
CA ALA A 20 -15.22 -10.28 1.86
C ALA A 20 -16.44 -11.06 2.35
N ALA A 21 -17.62 -10.42 2.35
CA ALA A 21 -18.87 -11.03 2.82
C ALA A 21 -19.28 -12.26 2.01
N ARG A 22 -18.97 -12.31 0.71
CA ARG A 22 -19.33 -13.41 -0.20
C ARG A 22 -18.22 -14.45 -0.40
N SER A 23 -17.05 -14.30 0.23
CA SER A 23 -15.91 -15.21 0.02
C SER A 23 -15.08 -15.44 1.29
N TYR A 24 -13.87 -14.91 1.37
CA TYR A 24 -12.88 -15.18 2.42
C TYR A 24 -13.34 -14.75 3.82
N GLY A 25 -14.25 -13.77 3.93
CA GLY A 25 -14.74 -13.29 5.22
C GLY A 25 -15.62 -14.29 5.97
N GLN A 26 -15.95 -15.43 5.34
CA GLN A 26 -16.63 -16.56 5.99
C GLN A 26 -15.67 -17.51 6.73
N ASP A 27 -14.36 -17.38 6.50
CA ASP A 27 -13.33 -18.19 7.16
C ASP A 27 -12.54 -17.34 8.17
N PRO A 28 -12.68 -17.57 9.49
CA PRO A 28 -11.99 -16.80 10.51
C PRO A 28 -10.46 -17.03 10.53
N ALA A 29 -9.95 -18.06 9.85
CA ALA A 29 -8.51 -18.32 9.75
C ALA A 29 -7.87 -17.66 8.52
N SER A 30 -8.66 -17.10 7.60
CA SER A 30 -8.16 -16.46 6.39
C SER A 30 -7.41 -15.16 6.67
N VAL A 31 -6.31 -14.96 5.95
CA VAL A 31 -5.53 -13.72 5.95
C VAL A 31 -5.49 -13.17 4.52
N THR A 32 -5.90 -11.91 4.34
CA THR A 32 -5.92 -11.25 3.03
C THR A 32 -4.99 -10.05 3.00
N VAL A 33 -4.23 -9.94 1.90
CA VAL A 33 -3.26 -8.88 1.68
C VAL A 33 -3.59 -8.18 0.36
N GLY A 34 -3.90 -6.89 0.41
CA GLY A 34 -4.15 -6.09 -0.79
C GLY A 34 -2.87 -5.42 -1.33
N GLU A 35 -2.67 -5.51 -2.65
CA GLU A 35 -1.63 -4.80 -3.39
C GLU A 35 -2.12 -3.44 -3.86
N MET A 36 -1.56 -2.35 -3.32
CA MET A 36 -2.04 -1.00 -3.61
C MET A 36 -1.06 -0.22 -4.50
N SER A 37 -1.39 -0.11 -5.79
CA SER A 37 -0.52 0.52 -6.82
C SER A 37 -0.20 2.00 -6.57
N SER A 38 -1.21 2.76 -6.15
CA SER A 38 -1.16 4.15 -5.70
C SER A 38 -2.26 4.31 -4.68
N THR A 39 -1.98 4.87 -3.51
CA THR A 39 -2.95 4.91 -2.42
C THR A 39 -2.58 5.95 -1.37
N SER A 40 -3.46 6.20 -0.41
CA SER A 40 -3.19 7.01 0.77
C SER A 40 -3.31 6.18 2.05
N ILE A 41 -2.76 6.70 3.15
CA ILE A 41 -2.87 6.07 4.46
C ILE A 41 -4.34 5.94 4.87
N GLU A 42 -5.15 6.97 4.63
CA GLU A 42 -6.58 7.00 4.97
C GLU A 42 -7.36 5.89 4.26
N ARG A 43 -7.05 5.63 2.99
CA ARG A 43 -7.65 4.55 2.21
C ARG A 43 -7.20 3.19 2.70
N CYS A 44 -5.92 3.03 2.97
CA CYS A 44 -5.36 1.80 3.54
C CYS A 44 -5.96 1.46 4.91
N ILE A 45 -6.20 2.46 5.76
CA ILE A 45 -6.95 2.30 7.02
C ILE A 45 -8.37 1.82 6.71
N ALA A 46 -9.07 2.47 5.78
CA ALA A 46 -10.43 2.07 5.43
C ALA A 46 -10.52 0.63 4.90
N TYR A 47 -9.50 0.15 4.18
CA TYR A 47 -9.44 -1.22 3.70
C TYR A 47 -9.12 -2.26 4.77
N THR A 48 -8.33 -1.90 5.79
CA THR A 48 -7.73 -2.89 6.72
C THR A 48 -8.26 -2.85 8.15
N ARG A 49 -8.95 -1.78 8.52
CA ARG A 49 -9.51 -1.64 9.85
C ARG A 49 -10.51 -2.78 10.13
N PRO A 50 -10.37 -3.54 11.23
CA PRO A 50 -11.17 -4.74 11.50
C PRO A 50 -12.69 -4.50 11.45
N GLU A 51 -13.17 -3.35 11.93
CA GLU A 51 -14.58 -2.98 11.95
C GLU A 51 -15.19 -2.90 10.55
N ASN A 52 -14.37 -2.59 9.54
CA ASN A 52 -14.82 -2.46 8.16
C ASN A 52 -14.96 -3.81 7.44
N LYS A 53 -14.48 -4.92 8.04
CA LYS A 53 -14.56 -6.29 7.49
C LYS A 53 -14.10 -6.39 6.04
N GLY A 54 -13.02 -5.67 5.72
CA GLY A 54 -12.40 -5.63 4.39
C GLY A 54 -11.25 -6.62 4.27
N LEU A 55 -10.04 -6.10 4.14
CA LEU A 55 -8.79 -6.87 4.06
C LEU A 55 -8.14 -6.99 5.45
N SER A 56 -7.28 -7.99 5.64
CA SER A 56 -6.48 -8.09 6.88
C SER A 56 -5.35 -7.07 6.91
N MET A 57 -4.72 -6.80 5.76
CA MET A 57 -3.60 -5.87 5.63
C MET A 57 -3.40 -5.41 4.18
N VAL A 58 -2.55 -4.41 3.99
CA VAL A 58 -2.19 -3.89 2.66
C VAL A 58 -0.70 -3.67 2.54
N PHE A 59 -0.17 -3.81 1.33
CA PHE A 59 1.15 -3.29 0.98
C PHE A 59 1.02 -2.20 -0.08
N ASN A 60 1.89 -1.19 0.04
CA ASN A 60 1.95 -0.06 -0.88
C ASN A 60 3.37 0.05 -1.48
N PHE A 61 3.53 0.89 -2.52
CA PHE A 61 4.79 1.04 -3.25
C PHE A 61 5.53 2.36 -2.99
N HIS A 62 5.15 3.16 -1.99
CA HIS A 62 5.76 4.49 -1.82
C HIS A 62 7.26 4.40 -1.54
N HIS A 63 7.68 3.47 -0.68
CA HIS A 63 9.08 3.23 -0.34
C HIS A 63 9.92 2.69 -1.52
N LEU A 64 9.28 2.19 -2.58
CA LEU A 64 9.93 1.70 -3.80
C LEU A 64 10.07 2.79 -4.89
N LYS A 65 9.71 4.04 -4.59
CA LYS A 65 9.74 5.17 -5.53
C LYS A 65 10.75 6.26 -5.12
N VAL A 66 11.49 6.07 -4.03
CA VAL A 66 12.47 7.04 -3.49
C VAL A 66 13.68 7.24 -4.40
N ASP A 67 13.82 6.43 -5.46
CA ASP A 67 14.82 6.54 -6.51
C ASP A 67 14.25 7.05 -7.84
N TYR A 68 13.02 7.60 -7.86
CA TYR A 68 12.44 8.23 -9.05
C TYR A 68 12.80 9.72 -9.11
N VAL A 69 13.30 10.19 -10.25
CA VAL A 69 13.44 11.62 -10.59
C VAL A 69 12.12 12.07 -11.19
N ASP A 70 11.48 13.09 -10.62
CA ASP A 70 10.21 13.66 -11.10
C ASP A 70 9.08 12.62 -11.32
N GLY A 71 9.10 11.52 -10.57
CA GLY A 71 8.13 10.43 -10.69
C GLY A 71 8.43 9.43 -11.82
N GLU A 72 9.53 9.60 -12.55
CA GLU A 72 9.93 8.71 -13.64
C GLU A 72 10.64 7.46 -13.12
N LYS A 73 9.99 6.31 -13.34
CA LYS A 73 10.51 4.99 -12.92
C LYS A 73 11.85 4.65 -13.57
N TRP A 74 12.06 5.06 -14.81
CA TRP A 74 13.26 4.73 -15.59
C TRP A 74 14.32 5.83 -15.50
N SER A 75 14.35 6.54 -14.38
CA SER A 75 15.38 7.52 -14.08
C SER A 75 16.55 6.88 -13.33
N ARG A 76 17.68 7.59 -13.28
CA ARG A 76 18.88 7.11 -12.61
C ARG A 76 19.29 8.12 -11.55
N LYS A 77 18.87 7.90 -10.31
CA LYS A 77 19.42 8.54 -9.12
C LYS A 77 19.70 7.49 -8.02
N PRO A 78 20.65 7.72 -7.11
CA PRO A 78 20.71 6.97 -5.86
C PRO A 78 19.39 7.13 -5.10
N PHE A 79 18.97 6.07 -4.41
CA PHE A 79 17.77 6.14 -3.56
C PHE A 79 17.96 7.17 -2.44
N ASP A 80 16.89 7.89 -2.09
CA ASP A 80 16.91 8.81 -0.95
C ASP A 80 16.66 8.06 0.36
N PHE A 81 17.70 7.91 1.18
CA PHE A 81 17.61 7.21 2.48
C PHE A 81 16.81 8.00 3.52
N ALA A 82 16.82 9.33 3.47
CA ALA A 82 16.04 10.13 4.40
C ALA A 82 14.54 10.02 4.07
N GLU A 83 14.19 10.09 2.79
CA GLU A 83 12.84 9.87 2.30
C GLU A 83 12.34 8.47 2.66
N LEU A 84 13.16 7.43 2.46
CA LEU A 84 12.83 6.05 2.82
C LEU A 84 12.45 5.91 4.31
N LYS A 85 13.27 6.45 5.21
CA LYS A 85 13.00 6.42 6.65
C LYS A 85 11.72 7.17 7.01
N ASN A 86 11.52 8.34 6.41
CA ASN A 86 10.34 9.16 6.66
C ASN A 86 9.07 8.43 6.20
N LEU A 87 9.10 7.78 5.04
CA LEU A 87 7.98 6.99 4.54
C LEU A 87 7.65 5.82 5.47
N PHE A 88 8.64 5.04 5.91
CA PHE A 88 8.39 3.96 6.87
C PHE A 88 7.80 4.46 8.18
N ALA A 89 8.32 5.56 8.73
CA ALA A 89 7.81 6.15 9.96
C ALA A 89 6.37 6.67 9.77
N GLN A 90 6.11 7.43 8.72
CA GLN A 90 4.79 8.00 8.42
C GLN A 90 3.73 6.90 8.22
N TRP A 91 4.05 5.87 7.43
CA TRP A 91 3.13 4.77 7.18
C TRP A 91 2.93 3.89 8.41
N GLY A 92 3.99 3.66 9.20
CA GLY A 92 3.91 2.90 10.45
C GLY A 92 2.97 3.59 11.44
N THR A 93 3.28 4.84 11.80
CA THR A 93 2.50 5.62 12.76
C THR A 93 1.08 5.89 12.27
N GLY A 94 0.90 6.33 11.02
CA GLY A 94 -0.44 6.67 10.52
C GLY A 94 -1.38 5.47 10.44
N MET A 95 -0.88 4.30 10.07
CA MET A 95 -1.69 3.08 10.06
C MET A 95 -2.01 2.58 11.46
N GLU A 96 -1.05 2.65 12.39
CA GLU A 96 -1.27 2.31 13.80
C GLU A 96 -2.34 3.21 14.43
N GLU A 97 -2.22 4.53 14.28
CA GLU A 97 -3.18 5.52 14.82
C GLU A 97 -4.59 5.33 14.23
N GLY A 98 -4.69 4.91 12.96
CA GLY A 98 -5.95 4.63 12.29
C GLY A 98 -6.56 3.26 12.57
N GLY A 99 -5.85 2.37 13.25
CA GLY A 99 -6.26 0.98 13.48
C GLY A 99 -6.20 0.10 12.22
N GLY A 100 -5.35 0.46 11.24
CA GLY A 100 -5.08 -0.32 10.05
C GLY A 100 -3.87 -1.25 10.21
N TRP A 101 -3.59 -2.06 9.18
CA TRP A 101 -2.42 -2.97 9.19
C TRP A 101 -1.58 -2.88 7.91
N ASN A 102 -0.27 -2.65 8.08
CA ASN A 102 0.72 -2.68 7.00
C ASN A 102 1.30 -4.08 6.83
N ALA A 103 1.42 -4.52 5.59
CA ALA A 103 2.31 -5.60 5.20
C ALA A 103 3.65 -5.01 4.74
N SER A 104 4.64 -4.99 5.65
CA SER A 104 5.96 -4.43 5.37
C SER A 104 6.78 -5.34 4.47
N THR A 105 7.24 -4.79 3.33
CA THR A 105 8.18 -5.48 2.43
C THR A 105 9.51 -4.72 2.40
N SER A 106 10.55 -5.34 2.91
CA SER A 106 11.92 -4.82 2.89
C SER A 106 12.82 -5.51 1.85
N GLY A 107 12.28 -6.53 1.14
CA GLY A 107 13.06 -7.51 0.38
C GLY A 107 12.90 -7.51 -1.15
N ILE A 108 12.07 -6.66 -1.76
CA ILE A 108 12.09 -6.53 -3.22
C ILE A 108 13.35 -5.74 -3.56
N THR A 109 14.38 -6.49 -3.95
CA THR A 109 15.60 -5.95 -4.54
C THR A 109 15.19 -4.93 -5.60
N MET A 110 15.48 -3.65 -5.35
CA MET A 110 15.45 -2.64 -6.40
C MET A 110 16.34 -3.18 -7.52
N ILE A 111 15.73 -3.51 -8.66
CA ILE A 111 16.47 -3.77 -9.90
C ILE A 111 16.97 -2.39 -10.36
N SER A 112 17.91 -1.83 -9.61
CA SER A 112 18.82 -0.84 -10.12
C SER A 112 19.87 -1.66 -10.87
N PRO A 113 19.98 -1.54 -12.20
CA PRO A 113 21.11 -2.12 -12.92
C PRO A 113 22.35 -1.33 -12.48
N ARG A 114 22.95 -1.72 -11.36
CA ARG A 114 24.37 -1.46 -11.14
C ARG A 114 25.10 -2.32 -12.17
N TYR A 115 25.43 -1.69 -13.31
CA TYR A 115 26.71 -1.79 -14.03
C TYR A 115 27.66 -2.84 -13.42
N ARG A 116 28.10 -3.93 -14.07
CA ARG A 116 28.65 -4.08 -15.44
C ARG A 116 29.42 -2.86 -15.94
#